data_AF-A0AAU4YDY5-F1
#
_entry.id   AF-A0AAU4YDY5-F1
#
_cell.length_a   1.000
_cell.length_b   1.000
_cell.length_c   1.000
_cell.angle_alpha   90.00
_cell.angle_beta   90.00
_cell.angle_gamma   90.00
#
_symmetry.space_group_name_H-M   'P 1'
#
loop_
_entity.id
_entity.type
_entity.pdbx_description
1 polymer ?
#
loop_
_entity_poly.entity_id
_entity_poly.type
_entity_poly.pdbx_seq_one_letter_code
_entity_poly.pdbx_strand_id
1 'polypeptide(L)'
;MTWLQGSLGLEDSGPCLAVGPLCVSGEDNGYATGQRAHPFDFLEWPAVLECEASAGAPADVVQAVAVVLEALWRGGFKAVAACDFEDELPARGGADRYPFPPASDRSPASTCSWWRKLISPGKRRGGIL
;
A
#
# COMPACT_ATOMS: atom_id res chain seq x y z
N MET A 1 -15.11 -1.77 5.51
CA MET A 1 -15.04 -0.54 4.69
C MET A 1 -16.03 0.56 5.11
N THR A 2 -17.09 0.26 5.85
CA THR A 2 -18.18 1.21 6.17
C THR A 2 -17.75 2.50 6.90
N TRP A 3 -16.72 2.44 7.76
CA TRP A 3 -16.20 3.64 8.43
C TRP A 3 -15.38 4.56 7.49
N LEU A 4 -14.61 3.97 6.56
CA LEU A 4 -13.76 4.68 5.61
C LEU A 4 -14.62 5.42 4.57
N GLN A 5 -15.71 4.77 4.13
CA GLN A 5 -16.77 5.39 3.32
C GLN A 5 -17.31 6.68 3.96
N GLY A 6 -17.75 6.60 5.22
CA GLY A 6 -18.28 7.77 5.94
C GLY A 6 -17.24 8.87 6.18
N SER A 7 -15.97 8.50 6.31
CA SER A 7 -14.88 9.46 6.54
C SER A 7 -14.41 10.17 5.27
N LEU A 8 -14.64 9.55 4.11
CA LEU A 8 -14.33 10.11 2.80
C LEU A 8 -15.56 10.75 2.12
N GLY A 9 -16.76 10.58 2.69
CA GLY A 9 -18.00 11.15 2.15
C GLY A 9 -18.43 10.53 0.81
N LEU A 10 -18.25 9.22 0.65
CA LEU A 10 -18.40 8.53 -0.64
C LEU A 10 -19.64 7.62 -0.69
N GLU A 11 -20.28 7.59 -1.86
CA GLU A 11 -21.48 6.78 -2.15
C GLU A 11 -21.13 5.28 -2.27
N ASP A 12 -22.00 4.42 -1.74
CA ASP A 12 -21.85 2.96 -1.83
C ASP A 12 -22.06 2.47 -3.27
N SER A 13 -20.96 2.17 -3.97
CA SER A 13 -20.99 1.77 -5.39
C SER A 13 -20.74 0.27 -5.62
N GLY A 14 -20.86 -0.58 -4.58
CA GLY A 14 -20.64 -2.03 -4.64
C GLY A 14 -19.42 -2.48 -3.82
N PRO A 15 -18.71 -3.58 -4.19
CA PRO A 15 -17.58 -4.11 -3.41
C PRO A 15 -16.34 -3.20 -3.40
N CYS A 16 -16.41 -2.05 -4.08
CA CYS A 16 -15.32 -1.12 -4.28
C CYS A 16 -15.74 0.30 -3.90
N LEU A 17 -14.89 0.98 -3.14
CA LEU A 17 -15.03 2.37 -2.72
C LEU A 17 -14.37 3.31 -3.73
N ALA A 18 -15.16 4.18 -4.36
CA ALA A 18 -14.65 5.09 -5.40
C ALA A 18 -14.11 6.40 -4.80
N VAL A 19 -12.82 6.70 -4.99
CA VAL A 19 -12.15 7.94 -4.56
C VAL A 19 -11.61 8.65 -5.81
N GLY A 20 -12.39 9.56 -6.40
CA GLY A 20 -12.03 10.18 -7.68
C GLY A 20 -11.84 9.12 -8.78
N PRO A 21 -10.68 9.03 -9.45
CA PRO A 21 -10.39 8.00 -10.46
C PRO A 21 -10.12 6.60 -9.89
N LEU A 22 -10.04 6.47 -8.56
CA LEU A 22 -9.55 5.28 -7.89
C LEU A 22 -10.71 4.40 -7.41
N CYS A 23 -10.70 3.13 -7.78
CA CYS A 23 -11.51 2.09 -7.17
C CYS A 23 -10.67 1.44 -6.06
N VAL A 24 -11.12 1.54 -4.80
CA VAL A 24 -10.46 0.92 -3.64
C VAL A 24 -11.25 -0.28 -3.17
N SER A 25 -10.65 -1.45 -3.13
CA SER A 25 -11.21 -2.66 -2.51
C SER A 25 -10.35 -3.08 -1.31
N GLY A 26 -10.94 -3.77 -0.34
CA GLY A 26 -10.23 -4.31 0.81
C GLY A 26 -10.19 -5.82 0.77
N GLU A 27 -9.02 -6.40 0.96
CA GLU A 27 -8.80 -7.84 1.04
C GLU A 27 -8.06 -8.23 2.31
N ASP A 28 -8.23 -9.49 2.73
CA ASP A 28 -7.37 -10.09 3.74
C ASP A 28 -5.96 -10.26 3.19
N ASN A 29 -4.95 -9.96 4.00
CA ASN A 29 -3.57 -10.13 3.57
C ASN A 29 -3.19 -11.62 3.50
N GLY A 30 -3.21 -12.19 2.30
CA GLY A 30 -2.76 -13.56 2.04
C GLY A 30 -1.25 -13.78 2.21
N TYR A 31 -0.46 -12.72 2.36
CA TYR A 31 0.99 -12.81 2.65
C TYR A 31 1.31 -12.95 4.13
N ALA A 32 0.32 -12.76 5.01
CA ALA A 32 0.53 -12.91 6.45
C ALA A 32 0.98 -14.34 6.76
N THR A 33 2.19 -14.48 7.30
CA THR A 33 2.75 -15.81 7.64
C THR A 33 2.25 -16.32 9.00
N GLY A 34 1.39 -15.53 9.68
CA GLY A 34 0.89 -15.80 11.02
C GLY A 34 1.90 -15.49 12.12
N GLN A 35 3.08 -14.95 11.78
CA GLN A 35 3.97 -14.37 12.77
C GLN A 35 3.34 -13.09 13.34
N ARG A 36 3.62 -12.74 14.60
CA ARG A 36 3.16 -11.47 15.17
C ARG A 36 3.71 -10.34 14.31
N ALA A 37 2.84 -9.73 13.51
CA ALA A 37 3.15 -8.60 12.64
C ALA A 37 3.89 -7.55 13.45
N HIS A 38 5.19 -7.41 13.19
CA HIS A 38 5.92 -6.32 13.78
C HIS A 38 5.33 -5.02 13.20
N PRO A 39 5.17 -3.94 13.97
CA PRO A 39 4.62 -2.69 13.47
C PRO A 39 5.32 -2.10 12.23
N PHE A 40 6.53 -2.57 11.92
CA PHE A 40 7.36 -2.13 10.80
C PHE A 40 7.41 -3.15 9.64
N ASP A 41 6.72 -4.29 9.78
CA ASP A 41 6.63 -5.31 8.76
C ASP A 41 5.22 -5.30 8.17
N PHE A 42 4.97 -4.30 7.32
CA PHE A 42 3.64 -4.09 6.73
C PHE A 42 3.18 -5.29 5.87
N LEU A 43 4.09 -6.17 5.48
CA LEU A 43 3.80 -7.44 4.82
C LEU A 43 3.04 -8.43 5.72
N GLU A 44 3.12 -8.27 7.04
CA GLU A 44 2.39 -9.08 8.01
C GLU A 44 1.09 -8.40 8.48
N TRP A 45 0.77 -7.20 7.99
CA TRP A 45 -0.45 -6.51 8.41
C TRP A 45 -1.69 -7.25 7.91
N PRO A 46 -2.79 -7.27 8.67
CA PRO A 46 -3.90 -8.18 8.41
C PRO A 46 -4.72 -7.85 7.16
N ALA A 47 -4.64 -6.62 6.65
CA ALA A 47 -5.47 -6.15 5.56
C ALA A 47 -4.63 -5.45 4.49
N VAL A 48 -4.99 -5.69 3.24
CA VAL A 48 -4.48 -4.98 2.06
C VAL A 48 -5.62 -4.19 1.44
N LEU A 49 -5.33 -2.96 1.02
CA LEU A 49 -6.24 -2.20 0.17
C LEU A 49 -5.69 -2.24 -1.25
N GLU A 50 -6.44 -2.82 -2.17
CA GLU A 50 -6.12 -2.76 -3.58
C GLU A 50 -6.73 -1.48 -4.15
N CYS A 51 -5.94 -0.76 -4.94
CA CYS A 51 -6.30 0.54 -5.49
C CYS A 51 -6.10 0.49 -7.00
N GLU A 52 -7.19 0.39 -7.77
CA GLU A 52 -7.17 0.33 -9.22
C GLU A 52 -7.64 1.65 -9.82
N ALA A 53 -6.86 2.24 -10.72
CA ALA A 53 -7.27 3.44 -11.44
C ALA A 53 -8.13 3.05 -12.65
N SER A 54 -9.42 3.42 -12.63
CA SER A 54 -10.35 3.07 -13.71
C SER A 54 -10.14 3.94 -14.97
N ALA A 55 -9.67 5.17 -14.78
CA ALA A 55 -9.26 6.14 -15.80
C ALA A 55 -8.65 7.37 -15.09
N GLY A 56 -7.77 8.14 -15.75
CA GLY A 56 -7.30 9.43 -15.20
C GLY A 56 -5.84 9.74 -15.54
N ALA A 57 -5.42 10.99 -15.30
CA ALA A 57 -4.01 11.34 -15.38
C ALA A 57 -3.27 10.77 -14.16
N PRO A 58 -1.97 10.44 -14.27
CA PRO A 58 -1.18 9.94 -13.14
C PRO A 58 -1.29 10.82 -11.89
N ALA A 59 -1.29 12.16 -12.06
CA ALA A 59 -1.43 13.10 -10.97
C ALA A 59 -2.76 12.96 -10.20
N ASP A 60 -3.86 12.66 -10.89
CA ASP A 60 -5.17 12.48 -10.25
C ASP A 60 -5.20 11.19 -9.43
N VAL A 61 -4.52 10.14 -9.90
CA VAL A 61 -4.37 8.87 -9.19
C VAL A 61 -3.52 9.05 -7.92
N VAL A 62 -2.37 9.72 -8.04
CA VAL A 62 -1.50 10.06 -6.88
C VAL A 62 -2.30 10.83 -5.84
N GLN A 63 -3.07 11.84 -6.28
CA GLN A 63 -3.88 12.66 -5.39
C GLN A 63 -4.99 11.83 -4.69
N ALA A 64 -5.64 10.92 -5.41
CA ALA A 64 -6.65 10.04 -4.84
C ALA A 64 -6.07 9.07 -3.80
N VAL A 65 -4.93 8.46 -4.09
CA VAL A 65 -4.23 7.58 -3.14
C VAL A 65 -3.80 8.36 -1.89
N ALA A 66 -3.29 9.59 -2.06
CA ALA A 66 -2.95 10.46 -0.93
C ALA A 66 -4.16 10.73 -0.01
N VAL A 67 -5.34 10.98 -0.59
CA VAL A 67 -6.58 11.19 0.18
C VAL A 67 -6.96 9.96 1.00
N VAL A 68 -6.89 8.76 0.41
CA VAL A 68 -7.18 7.50 1.12
C VAL A 68 -6.22 7.32 2.29
N LEU A 69 -4.93 7.50 2.04
CA LEU A 69 -3.87 7.29 3.01
C LEU A 69 -4.01 8.24 4.21
N GLU A 70 -4.27 9.52 3.95
CA GLU A 70 -4.50 10.50 5.01
C GLU A 70 -5.78 10.22 5.79
N ALA A 71 -6.86 9.78 5.14
CA ALA A 71 -8.10 9.43 5.82
C ALA A 71 -7.90 8.25 6.79
N LEU A 72 -7.14 7.23 6.38
CA LEU A 72 -6.77 6.12 7.26
C LEU A 72 -5.99 6.60 8.47
N TRP A 73 -4.99 7.46 8.28
CA TRP A 73 -4.20 8.00 9.38
C TRP A 73 -5.03 8.88 10.32
N ARG A 74 -5.92 9.73 9.80
CA ARG A 74 -6.84 10.54 10.62
C ARG A 74 -7.80 9.66 11.41
N GLY A 75 -8.13 8.48 10.88
CA GLY A 75 -8.88 7.43 11.57
C GLY A 75 -8.11 6.67 12.65
N GLY A 76 -6.82 6.95 12.84
CA GLY A 76 -5.97 6.22 13.77
C GLY A 76 -5.45 4.88 13.23
N PHE A 77 -5.69 4.56 11.96
CA PHE A 77 -5.16 3.35 11.33
C PHE A 77 -3.70 3.55 10.93
N LYS A 78 -2.92 2.48 11.02
CA LYS A 78 -1.62 2.41 10.36
C LYS A 78 -1.82 2.03 8.91
N ALA A 79 -1.24 2.80 8.00
CA ALA A 79 -1.37 2.59 6.56
C ALA A 79 -0.05 2.97 5.88
N VAL A 80 0.39 2.12 4.95
CA VAL A 80 1.55 2.35 4.09
C VAL A 80 1.14 2.00 2.67
N ALA A 81 1.41 2.89 1.72
CA ALA A 81 1.23 2.63 0.30
C ALA A 81 2.49 1.94 -0.24
N ALA A 82 2.29 0.89 -1.04
CA ALA A 82 3.35 0.19 -1.77
C ALA A 82 3.06 0.33 -3.27
N CYS A 83 3.62 1.35 -3.91
CA CYS A 83 3.38 1.67 -5.33
C CYS A 83 4.63 2.28 -6.00
N ASP A 84 4.56 2.61 -7.29
CA ASP A 84 5.69 3.19 -8.04
C ASP A 84 5.88 4.69 -7.80
N PHE A 85 4.86 5.40 -7.32
CA PHE A 85 4.87 6.83 -7.00
C PHE A 85 4.90 7.12 -5.48
N GLU A 86 5.42 6.21 -4.67
CA GLU A 86 5.50 6.37 -3.20
C GLU A 86 6.16 7.68 -2.76
N ASP A 87 7.22 8.10 -3.45
CA ASP A 87 7.96 9.31 -3.10
C ASP A 87 7.15 10.60 -3.40
N GLU A 88 6.07 10.52 -4.17
CA GLU A 88 5.13 11.62 -4.46
C GLU A 88 3.99 11.68 -3.43
N LEU A 89 3.78 10.61 -2.66
CA LEU A 89 2.75 10.52 -1.64
C LEU A 89 3.18 11.18 -0.32
N PRO A 90 2.23 11.66 0.50
CA PRO A 90 2.53 12.23 1.79
C PRO A 90 3.34 11.24 2.65
N ALA A 91 4.36 11.75 3.35
CA ALA A 91 5.28 10.95 4.17
C ALA A 91 5.87 9.72 3.43
N ARG A 92 6.10 9.85 2.11
CA ARG A 92 6.64 8.81 1.23
C ARG A 92 5.81 7.52 1.27
N GLY A 93 4.50 7.69 1.08
CA GLY A 93 3.52 6.60 1.20
C GLY A 93 3.33 6.12 2.65
N GLY A 94 3.82 6.84 3.66
CA GLY A 94 3.76 6.44 5.07
C GLY A 94 5.04 5.81 5.62
N ALA A 95 6.04 5.56 4.79
CA ALA A 95 7.32 5.01 5.22
C ALA A 95 8.00 5.87 6.30
N ASP A 96 7.89 7.20 6.20
CA ASP A 96 8.49 8.12 7.18
C ASP A 96 7.75 8.13 8.52
N ARG A 97 6.50 7.65 8.57
CA ARG A 97 5.69 7.59 9.80
C ARG A 97 5.97 6.35 10.64
N TYR A 98 6.52 5.31 10.02
CA TYR A 98 6.81 4.03 10.65
C TYR A 98 8.26 3.62 10.36
N PRO A 99 9.25 4.47 10.73
CA PRO A 99 10.64 4.19 10.43
C PRO A 99 11.08 2.90 11.11
N PHE A 100 11.82 2.08 10.38
CA PHE A 100 12.43 0.90 10.96
C PHE A 100 13.38 1.33 12.09
N PRO A 101 13.36 0.70 13.28
CA PRO A 101 14.31 1.02 14.31
C PRO A 101 15.73 0.78 13.79
N PRO A 102 16.71 1.63 14.16
CA PRO A 102 18.08 1.43 13.74
C PRO A 102 18.54 0.04 14.15
N ALA A 103 19.24 -0.63 13.22
CA ALA A 103 19.67 -2.01 13.35
C ALA A 103 20.73 -2.16 14.45
N SER A 104 20.32 -2.16 15.71
CA SER A 104 21.17 -2.61 16.81
C SER A 104 20.96 -4.09 17.15
N ASP A 105 20.03 -4.81 16.50
CA ASP A 105 19.82 -6.22 16.83
C ASP A 105 19.25 -7.11 15.70
N ARG A 106 19.39 -6.75 14.42
CA ARG A 106 19.15 -7.72 13.34
C ARG A 106 19.83 -7.37 12.03
N SER A 107 20.35 -8.40 11.38
CA SER A 107 21.15 -8.37 10.15
C SER A 107 20.55 -7.49 9.03
N PRO A 108 21.38 -6.73 8.30
CA PRO A 108 20.96 -5.65 7.38
C PRO A 108 20.49 -6.10 5.99
N ALA A 109 19.95 -7.31 5.87
CA ALA A 109 19.66 -7.92 4.57
C ALA A 109 18.16 -7.93 4.23
N SER A 110 17.45 -6.81 4.33
CA SER A 110 16.11 -6.67 3.75
C SER A 110 15.65 -5.21 3.65
N THR A 111 16.47 -4.38 3.02
CA THR A 111 16.29 -2.92 3.02
C THR A 111 15.52 -2.49 1.77
N CYS A 112 14.23 -2.16 1.93
CA CYS A 112 13.40 -1.27 1.10
C CYS A 112 13.39 -1.41 -0.45
N SER A 113 14.06 -2.41 -1.02
CA SER A 113 14.22 -2.63 -2.46
C SER A 113 13.85 -4.06 -2.87
N TRP A 114 13.63 -4.95 -1.89
CA TRP A 114 13.34 -6.35 -2.17
C TRP A 114 11.93 -6.57 -2.76
N TRP A 115 10.92 -5.83 -2.32
CA TRP A 115 9.57 -5.89 -2.93
C TRP A 115 9.59 -5.46 -4.41
N ARG A 116 10.46 -4.52 -4.79
CA ARG A 116 10.74 -4.17 -6.20
C ARG A 116 11.24 -5.37 -7.05
N LYS A 117 11.94 -6.33 -6.44
CA LYS A 117 12.36 -7.58 -7.10
C LYS A 117 11.23 -8.62 -7.20
N LEU A 118 10.23 -8.57 -6.32
CA LEU A 118 9.08 -9.47 -6.36
C LEU A 118 8.07 -9.09 -7.46
N ILE A 119 7.97 -7.79 -7.79
CA ILE A 119 7.00 -7.28 -8.78
C ILE A 119 7.61 -7.21 -10.20
N SER A 120 8.91 -7.44 -10.36
CA SER A 120 9.55 -7.51 -11.68
C SER A 120 9.15 -8.80 -12.42
N PRO A 121 8.46 -8.74 -13.57
CA PRO A 121 8.18 -9.93 -14.36
C PRO A 121 9.52 -10.50 -14.83
N GLY A 122 9.82 -11.73 -14.43
CA GLY A 122 11.04 -12.42 -14.84
C GLY A 122 11.19 -12.41 -16.36
N LYS A 123 12.18 -11.67 -16.86
CA LYS A 123 12.64 -11.72 -18.24
C LYS A 123 13.05 -13.16 -18.55
N ARG A 124 12.18 -13.92 -19.22
CA ARG A 124 12.49 -15.27 -19.71
C ARG A 124 13.77 -15.18 -20.52
N ARG A 125 14.86 -15.72 -19.98
CA ARG A 125 16.09 -15.91 -20.74
C ARG A 125 15.81 -16.96 -21.80
N GLY A 126 16.07 -16.60 -23.05
CA GLY A 126 16.10 -17.53 -24.17
C GLY A 126 17.05 -18.67 -23.85
N GLY A 127 16.51 -19.89 -23.84
CA GLY A 127 17.30 -21.10 -23.94
C GLY A 127 17.50 -21.40 -25.42
N ILE A 128 18.75 -21.26 -25.85
CA ILE A 128 19.27 -21.86 -27.07
C ILE A 128 19.22 -23.37 -26.88
N LEU A 129 18.61 -24.08 -27.82
CA LEU A 129 19.05 -25.37 -28.35
C LEU A 129 18.43 -25.55 -29.74
#